data_AF-A0A4V0I6N0-F1
#
_entry.id   AF-A0A4V0I6N0-F1
#
_cell.length_a   1.000
_cell.length_b   1.000
_cell.length_c   1.000
_cell.angle_alpha   90.00
_cell.angle_beta   90.00
_cell.angle_gamma   90.00
#
_symmetry.space_group_name_H-M   'P 1'
#
loop_
_entity.id
_entity.type
_entity.pdbx_description
1 polymer ?
#
loop_
_entity_poly.entity_id
_entity_poly.type
_entity_poly.pdbx_seq_one_letter_code
_entity_poly.pdbx_strand_id
1 'polypeptide(L)'
;MTDSPLAFARQAVEVARAALPPHSSRFSRQDFTQHQLVALLAVKQFLRVGYRGLVAYLRDWAELREALGLEQVPHFTTPQKALSRLKKKTPMPS
;
A
#
# COMPACT_ATOMS: atom_id res chain seq x y z
N MET A 1 -10.42 -16.54 -2.00
CA MET A 1 -9.78 -15.42 -1.26
C MET A 1 -9.18 -16.00 0.00
N THR A 2 -7.99 -15.55 0.42
CA THR A 2 -7.35 -16.03 1.65
C THR A 2 -7.91 -15.31 2.88
N ASP A 3 -8.07 -16.02 3.99
CA ASP A 3 -8.46 -15.44 5.28
C ASP A 3 -7.26 -14.87 6.06
N SER A 4 -6.03 -15.13 5.60
CA SER A 4 -4.81 -14.65 6.25
C SER A 4 -4.42 -13.24 5.77
N PRO A 5 -4.34 -12.23 6.66
CA PRO A 5 -3.87 -10.90 6.30
C PRO A 5 -2.45 -10.88 5.73
N LEU A 6 -1.56 -11.76 6.21
CA LEU A 6 -0.17 -11.85 5.74
C LEU A 6 -0.10 -12.44 4.33
N ALA A 7 -0.85 -13.51 4.06
CA ALA A 7 -0.93 -14.08 2.72
C ALA A 7 -1.54 -13.07 1.73
N PHE A 8 -2.59 -12.37 2.15
CA PHE A 8 -3.20 -11.32 1.36
C PHE A 8 -2.23 -10.17 1.07
N ALA A 9 -1.47 -9.71 2.07
CA ALA A 9 -0.49 -8.64 1.92
C ALA A 9 0.59 -8.98 0.89
N ARG A 10 1.16 -10.20 0.97
CA ARG A 10 2.15 -10.68 -0.02
C ARG A 10 1.55 -10.71 -1.42
N GLN A 11 0.36 -11.28 -1.56
CA GLN A 11 -0.32 -11.35 -2.86
C GLN A 11 -0.62 -9.95 -3.42
N ALA A 12 -1.01 -8.99 -2.56
CA ALA A 12 -1.26 -7.62 -2.97
C ALA A 12 0.00 -6.92 -3.49
N VAL A 13 1.17 -7.16 -2.87
CA VAL A 13 2.45 -6.66 -3.36
C VAL A 13 2.78 -7.25 -4.73
N GLU A 14 2.65 -8.56 -4.90
CA GLU A 14 2.94 -9.24 -6.19
C GLU A 14 2.04 -8.74 -7.32
N VAL A 15 0.73 -8.61 -7.07
CA VAL A 15 -0.20 -8.05 -8.05
C VAL A 15 0.17 -6.60 -8.38
N ALA A 16 0.54 -5.78 -7.38
CA ALA A 16 0.93 -4.41 -7.63
C ALA A 16 2.24 -4.30 -8.41
N ARG A 17 3.21 -5.21 -8.17
CA ARG A 17 4.47 -5.32 -8.93
C ARG A 17 4.22 -5.63 -10.40
N ALA A 18 3.29 -6.54 -10.69
CA ALA A 18 2.93 -6.88 -12.06
C ALA A 18 2.17 -5.75 -12.78
N ALA A 19 1.39 -4.95 -12.04
CA ALA A 19 0.50 -3.94 -12.63
C ALA A 19 1.12 -2.55 -12.80
N LEU A 20 2.15 -2.20 -12.02
CA LEU A 20 2.65 -0.82 -11.93
C LEU A 20 4.19 -0.76 -11.98
N PRO A 21 4.78 0.35 -12.45
CA PRO A 21 6.20 0.60 -12.23
C PRO A 21 6.48 0.94 -10.74
N PRO A 22 7.68 0.64 -10.21
CA PRO A 22 8.01 0.86 -8.79
C PRO A 22 7.89 2.32 -8.36
N HIS A 23 8.18 3.27 -9.26
CA HIS A 23 8.09 4.70 -8.98
C HIS A 23 7.28 5.41 -10.05
N SER A 24 6.55 6.45 -9.65
CA SER A 24 5.65 7.18 -10.55
C SER A 24 6.40 8.12 -11.50
N SER A 25 7.64 8.49 -11.14
CA SER A 25 8.59 9.27 -11.93
C SER A 25 9.98 9.16 -11.27
N ARG A 26 11.03 9.57 -12.00
CA ARG A 26 12.41 9.63 -11.45
C ARG A 26 12.55 10.57 -10.24
N PHE A 27 11.67 11.57 -10.14
CA PHE A 27 11.71 12.62 -9.09
C PHE A 27 10.79 12.32 -7.90
N SER A 28 10.12 11.16 -7.85
CA SER A 28 9.29 10.81 -6.70
C SER A 28 10.16 10.46 -5.49
N ARG A 29 9.67 10.77 -4.29
CA ARG A 29 10.27 10.28 -3.03
C ARG A 29 10.42 8.77 -3.08
N GLN A 30 11.59 8.28 -2.67
CA GLN A 30 11.96 6.87 -2.76
C GLN A 30 11.72 6.09 -1.46
N ASP A 31 11.17 6.73 -0.42
CA ASP A 31 10.88 6.10 0.87
C ASP A 31 9.90 4.91 0.76
N PHE A 32 8.98 4.96 -0.21
CA PHE A 32 8.02 3.88 -0.48
C PHE A 32 7.78 3.74 -1.99
N THR A 33 7.73 2.49 -2.46
CA THR A 33 7.37 2.16 -3.84
C THR A 33 5.86 2.28 -4.05
N GLN A 34 5.44 2.47 -5.31
CA GLN A 34 4.03 2.42 -5.68
C GLN A 34 3.40 1.06 -5.34
N HIS A 35 4.18 -0.02 -5.46
CA HIS A 35 3.74 -1.38 -5.13
C HIS A 35 3.33 -1.48 -3.66
N GLN A 36 4.20 -1.03 -2.76
CA GLN A 36 3.94 -0.99 -1.31
C GLN A 36 2.72 -0.12 -0.99
N LEU A 37 2.61 1.07 -1.60
CA LEU A 37 1.51 2.00 -1.33
C LEU A 37 0.15 1.45 -1.78
N VAL A 38 0.10 0.76 -2.92
CA VAL A 38 -1.12 0.11 -3.42
C VAL A 38 -1.48 -1.10 -2.56
N ALA A 39 -0.50 -1.93 -2.20
CA ALA A 39 -0.70 -3.06 -1.31
C ALA A 39 -1.23 -2.61 0.07
N LEU A 40 -0.71 -1.50 0.62
CA LEU A 40 -1.20 -0.89 1.85
C LEU A 40 -2.69 -0.50 1.77
N LEU A 41 -3.11 0.06 0.63
CA LEU A 41 -4.52 0.42 0.41
C LEU A 41 -5.41 -0.82 0.31
N ALA A 42 -4.93 -1.88 -0.32
CA ALA A 42 -5.62 -3.16 -0.40
C ALA A 42 -5.76 -3.82 0.99
N VAL A 43 -4.67 -3.89 1.76
CA VAL A 43 -4.67 -4.44 3.13
C VAL A 43 -5.60 -3.64 4.05
N LYS A 44 -5.59 -2.31 3.94
CA LYS A 44 -6.54 -1.45 4.67
C LYS A 44 -8.00 -1.86 4.39
N GLN A 45 -8.32 -2.13 3.12
CA GLN A 45 -9.66 -2.55 2.72
C GLN A 45 -10.00 -3.96 3.21
N PHE A 46 -9.03 -4.88 3.12
CA PHE A 46 -9.15 -6.26 3.60
C PHE A 46 -9.43 -6.31 5.11
N LEU A 47 -8.65 -5.57 5.90
CA LEU A 47 -8.83 -5.46 7.36
C LEU A 47 -9.99 -4.55 7.77
N ARG A 48 -10.67 -3.90 6.81
CA ARG A 48 -11.78 -2.96 7.03
C ARG A 48 -11.46 -1.85 8.02
N VAL A 49 -10.25 -1.32 7.98
CA VAL A 49 -9.79 -0.25 8.89
C VAL A 49 -9.63 1.10 8.21
N GLY A 50 -9.55 2.15 9.02
CA GLY A 50 -9.11 3.48 8.59
C GLY A 50 -7.59 3.57 8.45
N TYR A 51 -7.08 4.70 7.95
CA TYR A 51 -5.63 4.92 7.78
C TYR A 51 -4.85 4.88 9.09
N ARG A 52 -5.43 5.41 10.19
CA ARG A 52 -4.80 5.35 11.52
C ARG A 52 -4.74 3.92 12.05
N GLY A 53 -5.81 3.14 11.86
CA GLY A 53 -5.86 1.73 12.23
C GLY A 53 -4.85 0.89 11.44
N LEU A 54 -4.70 1.15 10.13
CA LEU A 54 -3.64 0.53 9.34
C LEU A 54 -2.25 0.80 9.92
N VAL A 55 -1.95 2.06 10.28
CA VAL A 55 -0.66 2.42 10.88
C VAL A 55 -0.46 1.78 12.25
N ALA A 56 -1.52 1.62 13.06
CA ALA A 56 -1.45 0.89 14.33
C ALA A 56 -1.05 -0.58 14.08
N TYR A 57 -1.75 -1.29 13.18
CA TYR A 57 -1.35 -2.64 12.78
C TYR A 57 0.10 -2.72 12.31
N LEU A 58 0.55 -1.77 11.50
CA LEU A 58 1.94 -1.75 11.03
C LEU A 58 2.95 -1.47 12.14
N ARG A 59 2.58 -0.83 13.25
CA ARG A 59 3.47 -0.62 14.40
C ARG A 59 3.59 -1.88 15.23
N ASP A 60 2.45 -2.52 15.47
CA ASP A 60 2.35 -3.63 16.41
C ASP A 60 2.68 -4.98 15.77
N TRP A 61 2.55 -5.10 14.44
CA TRP A 61 2.71 -6.36 13.70
C TRP A 61 3.88 -6.32 12.72
N ALA A 62 5.02 -6.87 13.13
CA ALA A 62 6.26 -6.84 12.35
C ALA A 62 6.15 -7.66 11.05
N GLU A 63 5.54 -8.83 11.12
CA GLU A 63 5.37 -9.75 10.00
C GLU A 63 4.50 -9.15 8.89
N LEU A 64 3.56 -8.28 9.25
CA LEU A 64 2.78 -7.53 8.26
C LEU A 64 3.65 -6.51 7.51
N ARG A 65 4.60 -5.86 8.20
CA ARG A 65 5.57 -4.96 7.56
C ARG A 65 6.48 -5.75 6.61
N GLU A 66 6.98 -6.90 7.04
CA GLU A 66 7.82 -7.78 6.22
C GLU A 66 7.06 -8.29 4.99
N ALA A 67 5.81 -8.74 5.16
CA ALA A 67 4.94 -9.17 4.06
C ALA A 67 4.68 -8.06 3.03
N LEU A 68 4.68 -6.81 3.46
CA LEU A 68 4.55 -5.63 2.60
C LEU A 68 5.90 -5.11 2.09
N GLY A 69 7.03 -5.65 2.57
CA GLY A 69 8.37 -5.18 2.27
C GLY A 69 8.65 -3.75 2.78
N LEU A 70 8.12 -3.37 3.94
CA LEU A 70 8.28 -2.04 4.52
C LEU A 70 9.47 -1.99 5.48
N GLU A 71 10.45 -1.12 5.22
CA GLU A 71 11.58 -0.86 6.12
C GLU A 71 11.19 0.08 7.28
N GLN A 72 10.17 0.91 7.07
CA GLN A 72 9.67 1.85 8.07
C GLN A 72 8.14 1.96 8.02
N VAL A 73 7.53 2.35 9.14
CA VAL A 73 6.08 2.58 9.19
C VAL A 73 5.73 3.91 8.53
N PRO A 74 4.88 3.93 7.49
CA PRO A 74 4.46 5.17 6.86
C PRO A 74 3.57 6.00 7.79
N HIS A 75 3.65 7.33 7.67
CA HIS A 75 2.64 8.20 8.27
C HIS A 75 1.26 7.93 7.66
N PHE A 76 0.16 8.07 8.42
CA PHE A 76 -1.20 7.71 7.96
C PHE A 76 -1.67 8.48 6.71
N THR A 77 -1.13 9.69 6.48
CA THR A 77 -1.42 10.48 5.28
C THR A 77 -0.67 10.00 4.04
N THR A 78 0.35 9.15 4.17
CA THR A 78 1.13 8.59 3.06
C THR A 78 0.28 7.73 2.12
N PRO A 79 -0.40 6.66 2.59
CA PRO A 79 -1.32 5.89 1.74
C PRO A 79 -2.50 6.73 1.24
N GLN A 80 -3.00 7.70 2.03
CA GLN A 80 -4.04 8.63 1.61
C GLN A 80 -3.59 9.46 0.39
N LYS A 81 -2.40 10.08 0.47
CA LYS A 81 -1.83 10.87 -0.64
C LYS A 81 -1.54 10.00 -1.85
N ALA A 82 -1.10 8.75 -1.65
CA ALA A 82 -0.91 7.80 -2.74
C ALA A 82 -2.22 7.53 -3.50
N LEU A 83 -3.32 7.26 -2.77
CA LEU A 83 -4.64 7.08 -3.38
C LEU A 83 -5.09 8.33 -4.15
N SER A 84 -4.91 9.53 -3.58
CA SER A 84 -5.24 10.78 -4.27
C SER A 84 -4.46 10.95 -5.58
N ARG A 85 -3.19 10.52 -5.62
CA ARG A 85 -2.37 10.57 -6.85
C ARG A 85 -2.83 9.57 -7.89
N LEU A 86 -3.21 8.36 -7.48
CA LEU A 86 -3.77 7.34 -8.38
C LEU A 86 -5.06 7.83 -9.03
N LYS A 87 -5.99 8.38 -8.23
CA LYS A 87 -7.26 8.93 -8.75
C LYS A 87 -7.07 10.04 -9.79
N LYS A 88 -6.04 10.88 -9.63
CA LYS A 88 -5.72 11.95 -10.59
C LYS A 88 -5.14 11.43 -11.91
N LYS A 89 -4.56 10.23 -11.94
CA LYS A 89 -3.99 9.63 -13.14
C LYS A 89 -5.00 8.85 -13.97
N THR A 90 -6.15 8.48 -13.41
CA THR A 90 -7.26 7.90 -14.16
C THR A 90 -7.99 9.05 -14.88
N PRO A 91 -8.04 9.08 -16.22
CA PRO A 91 -8.95 10.00 -16.90
C PRO A 91 -10.37 9.65 -16.45
N MET A 92 -11.16 10.66 -16.08
CA MET A 92 -12.61 10.47 -15.91
C MET A 92 -13.16 9.85 -17.21
N PRO A 93 -13.89 8.72 -17.16
CA PRO A 93 -14.67 8.31 -18.32
C PRO A 93 -15.66 9.44 -18.62
N SER A 94 -15.59 9.97 -19.84
CA SER A 94 -16.54 10.97 -20.35
C SER A 94 -17.92 10.37 -20.55
#